data_AF-Q56TM8-F1
#
_entry.id   AF-Q56TM8-F1
#
_cell.length_a   1.000
_cell.length_b   1.000
_cell.length_c   1.000
_cell.angle_alpha   90.00
_cell.angle_beta   90.00
_cell.angle_gamma   90.00
#
_symmetry.space_group_name_H-M   'P 1'
#
loop_
_entity.id
_entity.type
_entity.pdbx_description
1 polymer ?
#
loop_
_entity_poly.entity_id
_entity_poly.type
_entity_poly.pdbx_seq_one_letter_code
_entity_poly.pdbx_strand_id
1 'polypeptide(L)'
;ALLAVAPVAASAVSTVNAASVTSATQLGKVPTLANGDAVNVKPNVSLNTVHGSIKAAISVSFDATFNGTTATSNFKPGYSNIQLFHGSKEITNLQDVHYLTAGSTYHVVMSHVGLNFGSQNANKEITLTMPEGDFFQLASNNTVTNSRTIKLDQNGTVTLNQVAINVTAKDFANPAVVAWYDRETNVNVTSGNITLDAGKMNVAQFVAAAENKYVARNNAGDKHNSQSSTISYSNNIKEALKAMNIDIDANGWFVAPKSFTFEMTASANNNDASAKLPITVTVPNGKDVTLATVPSQSKTIMHNAYFYDKDAKRVGTDKVTRYNTVTVAMNTTKLANGISYYEVIENGKATGKYINADNIDGTKRT
;
A
#
# COMPACT_ATOMS: atom_id res chain seq x y z
N ALA A 1 -3.64 -64.40 27.27
CA ALA A 1 -3.12 -63.18 26.62
C ALA A 1 -4.29 -62.26 26.35
N LEU A 2 -4.49 -61.26 27.22
CA LEU A 2 -5.57 -60.29 27.14
C LEU A 2 -4.97 -59.02 26.56
N LEU A 3 -5.31 -58.68 25.31
CA LEU A 3 -4.82 -57.47 24.66
C LEU A 3 -5.45 -56.24 25.32
N ALA A 4 -4.63 -55.46 26.02
CA ALA A 4 -5.02 -54.13 26.50
C ALA A 4 -5.07 -53.17 25.30
N VAL A 5 -6.25 -52.63 25.02
CA VAL A 5 -6.45 -51.52 24.07
C VAL A 5 -6.06 -50.23 24.78
N ALA A 6 -5.06 -49.53 24.25
CA ALA A 6 -4.66 -48.21 24.73
C ALA A 6 -5.71 -47.16 24.34
N PRO A 7 -5.95 -46.12 25.17
CA PRO A 7 -6.82 -45.02 24.80
C PRO A 7 -6.18 -44.20 23.67
N VAL A 8 -6.89 -44.05 22.56
CA VAL A 8 -6.54 -43.09 21.52
C VAL A 8 -6.81 -41.70 22.09
N ALA A 9 -5.73 -40.94 22.33
CA ALA A 9 -5.83 -39.55 22.71
C ALA A 9 -6.54 -38.77 21.60
N ALA A 10 -7.73 -38.25 21.90
CA ALA A 10 -8.39 -37.27 21.07
C ALA A 10 -7.48 -36.03 20.99
N SER A 11 -6.82 -35.83 19.85
CA SER A 11 -6.14 -34.57 19.58
C SER A 11 -7.21 -33.47 19.55
N ALA A 12 -7.20 -32.64 20.59
CA ALA A 12 -7.98 -31.42 20.65
C ALA A 12 -7.66 -30.59 19.40
N VAL A 13 -8.61 -30.51 18.46
CA VAL A 13 -8.56 -29.55 17.38
C VAL A 13 -8.69 -28.19 18.03
N SER A 14 -7.57 -27.48 18.06
CA SER A 14 -7.43 -26.14 18.61
C SER A 14 -8.49 -25.22 18.00
N THR A 15 -9.52 -24.88 18.77
CA THR A 15 -10.42 -23.78 18.44
C THR A 15 -9.59 -22.51 18.53
N VAL A 16 -9.08 -22.06 17.38
CA VAL A 16 -8.43 -20.77 17.24
C VAL A 16 -9.51 -19.71 17.45
N ASN A 17 -9.72 -19.28 18.70
CA ASN A 17 -10.18 -17.93 18.92
C ASN A 17 -9.07 -17.05 18.36
N ALA A 18 -9.28 -16.50 17.17
CA ALA A 18 -8.36 -15.53 16.60
C ALA A 18 -8.23 -14.38 17.61
N ALA A 19 -7.07 -14.30 18.26
CA ALA A 19 -6.69 -13.15 19.04
C ALA A 19 -6.84 -11.92 18.13
N SER A 20 -7.52 -10.89 18.64
CA SER A 20 -7.63 -9.59 17.96
C SER A 20 -6.25 -9.11 17.53
N VAL A 21 -5.98 -9.08 16.24
CA VAL A 21 -4.73 -8.48 15.74
C VAL A 21 -4.91 -6.97 15.77
N THR A 22 -4.19 -6.38 16.72
CA THR A 22 -3.96 -4.96 16.93
C THR A 22 -3.11 -4.38 15.80
N SER A 23 -3.71 -3.72 14.81
CA SER A 23 -2.94 -2.80 13.97
C SER A 23 -2.87 -1.44 14.68
N ALA A 24 -1.72 -1.10 15.26
CA ALA A 24 -1.41 0.26 15.71
C ALA A 24 -0.50 0.92 14.68
N THR A 25 -0.96 1.98 14.00
CA THR A 25 -0.13 2.78 13.08
C THR A 25 0.67 3.88 13.79
N GLN A 26 0.57 3.96 15.11
CA GLN A 26 1.22 4.97 15.95
C GLN A 26 1.47 4.46 17.37
N LEU A 27 2.59 4.88 17.97
CA LEU A 27 2.90 4.65 19.38
C LEU A 27 2.12 5.67 20.24
N GLY A 28 1.30 5.21 21.19
CA GLY A 28 0.56 6.10 22.11
C GLY A 28 -0.89 5.67 22.35
N LYS A 29 -1.66 6.50 23.07
CA LYS A 29 -3.10 6.25 23.30
C LYS A 29 -3.86 6.43 21.98
N VAL A 30 -4.64 5.42 21.61
CA VAL A 30 -5.52 5.48 20.46
C VAL A 30 -6.57 6.59 20.68
N PRO A 31 -6.75 7.53 19.74
CA PRO A 31 -7.71 8.61 19.89
C PRO A 31 -9.14 8.06 19.88
N THR A 32 -10.00 8.65 20.70
CA THR A 32 -11.43 8.35 20.64
C THR A 32 -12.05 9.05 19.43
N LEU A 33 -13.13 8.49 18.89
CA LEU A 33 -13.93 9.14 17.85
C LEU A 33 -14.58 10.41 18.43
N ALA A 34 -14.71 11.47 17.65
CA ALA A 34 -15.55 12.62 17.91
C ALA A 34 -16.88 12.49 17.13
N ASN A 35 -17.89 13.26 17.52
CA ASN A 35 -19.18 13.25 16.84
C ASN A 35 -19.03 13.79 15.42
N GLY A 36 -19.49 13.03 14.44
CA GLY A 36 -19.43 13.37 13.01
C GLY A 36 -18.15 12.92 12.29
N ASP A 37 -17.22 12.24 12.97
CA ASP A 37 -15.97 11.77 12.37
C ASP A 37 -16.19 10.91 11.13
N ALA A 38 -15.39 11.13 10.09
CA ALA A 38 -15.38 10.28 8.90
C ALA A 38 -14.55 9.02 9.18
N VAL A 39 -15.17 7.86 8.98
CA VAL A 39 -14.56 6.53 9.12
C VAL A 39 -14.55 5.87 7.76
N ASN A 40 -13.35 5.62 7.24
CA ASN A 40 -13.17 5.02 5.93
C ASN A 40 -13.19 3.50 6.05
N VAL A 41 -13.93 2.86 5.14
CA VAL A 41 -13.95 1.41 5.04
C VAL A 41 -12.90 0.96 4.03
N LYS A 42 -12.10 -0.03 4.44
CA LYS A 42 -11.14 -0.72 3.61
C LYS A 42 -11.58 -2.18 3.46
N PRO A 43 -12.10 -2.56 2.29
CA PRO A 43 -12.30 -3.95 1.93
C PRO A 43 -11.02 -4.79 2.02
N ASN A 44 -11.13 -5.99 2.57
CA ASN A 44 -10.10 -7.02 2.55
C ASN A 44 -10.73 -8.33 2.04
N VAL A 45 -11.35 -8.25 0.86
CA VAL A 45 -12.07 -9.37 0.23
C VAL A 45 -11.20 -9.95 -0.87
N SER A 46 -11.07 -11.27 -0.91
CA SER A 46 -10.36 -11.98 -1.98
C SER A 46 -11.21 -13.13 -2.52
N LEU A 47 -11.11 -13.35 -3.84
CA LEU A 47 -11.82 -14.40 -4.54
C LEU A 47 -10.85 -15.10 -5.50
N ASN A 48 -10.53 -16.35 -5.21
CA ASN A 48 -9.72 -17.19 -6.09
C ASN A 48 -10.62 -18.10 -6.94
N THR A 49 -10.25 -18.25 -8.21
CA THR A 49 -10.94 -19.06 -9.21
C THR A 49 -10.57 -20.54 -9.14
N VAL A 50 -11.39 -21.40 -9.76
CA VAL A 50 -11.07 -22.79 -10.04
C VAL A 50 -10.07 -22.87 -11.19
N HIS A 51 -8.99 -23.63 -11.01
CA HIS A 51 -8.01 -23.95 -12.06
C HIS A 51 -7.47 -25.38 -11.87
N GLY A 52 -7.76 -26.27 -12.82
CA GLY A 52 -7.33 -27.67 -12.72
C GLY A 52 -7.88 -28.34 -11.45
N SER A 53 -7.00 -28.86 -10.59
CA SER A 53 -7.38 -29.48 -9.32
C SER A 53 -7.57 -28.47 -8.17
N ILE A 54 -7.28 -27.18 -8.38
CA ILE A 54 -7.40 -26.13 -7.36
C ILE A 54 -8.84 -25.65 -7.32
N LYS A 55 -9.44 -25.72 -6.13
CA LYS A 55 -10.81 -25.26 -5.87
C LYS A 55 -10.85 -23.74 -5.68
N ALA A 56 -11.96 -23.14 -6.08
CA ALA A 56 -12.23 -21.73 -5.78
C ALA A 56 -12.38 -21.53 -4.27
N ALA A 57 -11.95 -20.37 -3.81
CA ALA A 57 -11.97 -19.97 -2.41
C ALA A 57 -12.31 -18.49 -2.29
N ILE A 58 -13.05 -18.13 -1.24
CA ILE A 58 -13.41 -16.74 -0.94
C ILE A 58 -13.04 -16.43 0.51
N SER A 59 -12.43 -15.27 0.72
CA SER A 59 -12.20 -14.69 2.04
C SER A 59 -12.86 -13.34 2.09
N VAL A 60 -13.63 -13.10 3.15
CA VAL A 60 -14.43 -11.88 3.29
C VAL A 60 -14.15 -11.25 4.63
N SER A 61 -13.53 -10.08 4.60
CA SER A 61 -13.48 -9.16 5.74
C SER A 61 -13.36 -7.73 5.23
N PHE A 62 -13.65 -6.78 6.09
CA PHE A 62 -13.32 -5.39 5.85
C PHE A 62 -13.07 -4.68 7.18
N ASP A 63 -12.30 -3.61 7.10
CA ASP A 63 -11.93 -2.79 8.24
C ASP A 63 -12.55 -1.40 8.11
N ALA A 64 -13.01 -0.83 9.22
CA ALA A 64 -13.41 0.55 9.32
C ALA A 64 -12.42 1.27 10.25
N THR A 65 -11.65 2.21 9.71
CA THR A 65 -10.50 2.80 10.40
C THR A 65 -10.62 4.32 10.54
N PHE A 66 -10.26 4.83 11.73
CA PHE A 66 -10.10 6.25 12.01
C PHE A 66 -8.91 6.49 12.95
N ASN A 67 -7.98 7.37 12.54
CA ASN A 67 -6.83 7.81 13.35
C ASN A 67 -6.14 6.67 14.14
N GLY A 68 -5.97 5.50 13.52
CA GLY A 68 -5.32 4.32 14.12
C GLY A 68 -6.23 3.40 14.96
N THR A 69 -7.52 3.72 15.15
CA THR A 69 -8.54 2.76 15.64
C THR A 69 -9.12 2.01 14.47
N THR A 70 -9.15 0.68 14.54
CA THR A 70 -9.76 -0.18 13.50
C THR A 70 -10.83 -1.06 14.11
N ALA A 71 -12.03 -1.06 13.51
CA ALA A 71 -13.06 -2.05 13.74
C ALA A 71 -13.12 -3.00 12.54
N THR A 72 -12.94 -4.30 12.78
CA THR A 72 -13.04 -5.32 11.73
C THR A 72 -14.46 -5.90 11.69
N SER A 73 -14.93 -6.19 10.48
CA SER A 73 -16.23 -6.83 10.24
C SER A 73 -16.38 -8.14 11.02
N ASN A 74 -17.50 -8.28 11.74
CA ASN A 74 -17.85 -9.50 12.46
C ASN A 74 -19.14 -10.11 11.89
N PHE A 75 -19.17 -11.44 11.78
CA PHE A 75 -20.29 -12.22 11.26
C PHE A 75 -20.81 -13.18 12.33
N LYS A 76 -22.12 -13.17 12.55
CA LYS A 76 -22.77 -14.01 13.55
C LYS A 76 -23.11 -15.39 12.96
N PRO A 77 -22.58 -16.50 13.54
CA PRO A 77 -22.93 -17.84 13.08
C PRO A 77 -24.43 -18.10 13.08
N GLY A 78 -24.93 -18.72 12.00
CA GLY A 78 -26.35 -19.04 11.84
C GLY A 78 -27.28 -17.84 11.58
N TYR A 79 -26.72 -16.63 11.37
CA TYR A 79 -27.53 -15.42 11.17
C TYR A 79 -26.99 -14.52 10.05
N SER A 80 -25.67 -14.28 10.02
CA SER A 80 -25.03 -13.63 8.90
C SER A 80 -24.98 -14.57 7.70
N ASN A 81 -25.24 -14.02 6.51
CA ASN A 81 -25.15 -14.73 5.25
C ASN A 81 -24.12 -14.05 4.34
N ILE A 82 -23.42 -14.83 3.53
CA ILE A 82 -22.49 -14.34 2.52
C ILE A 82 -22.96 -14.89 1.17
N GLN A 83 -23.24 -13.98 0.25
CA GLN A 83 -23.66 -14.29 -1.11
C GLN A 83 -22.66 -13.68 -2.09
N LEU A 84 -22.48 -14.36 -3.23
CA LEU A 84 -21.60 -13.93 -4.29
C LEU A 84 -22.42 -13.72 -5.56
N PHE A 85 -22.24 -12.58 -6.23
CA PHE A 85 -22.90 -12.28 -7.48
C PHE A 85 -21.90 -11.94 -8.58
N HIS A 86 -22.22 -12.32 -9.81
CA HIS A 86 -21.56 -11.84 -11.02
C HIS A 86 -22.60 -11.10 -11.87
N GLY A 87 -22.52 -9.77 -11.91
CA GLY A 87 -23.63 -8.95 -12.36
C GLY A 87 -24.87 -9.20 -11.49
N SER A 88 -26.01 -9.51 -12.10
CA SER A 88 -27.26 -9.83 -11.39
C SER A 88 -27.42 -11.32 -11.01
N LYS A 89 -26.50 -12.19 -11.43
CA LYS A 89 -26.59 -13.64 -11.21
C LYS A 89 -25.93 -14.02 -9.89
N GLU A 90 -26.68 -14.68 -9.00
CA GLU A 90 -26.11 -15.31 -7.80
C GLU A 90 -25.30 -16.55 -8.17
N ILE A 91 -24.11 -16.66 -7.57
CA ILE A 91 -23.23 -17.80 -7.64
C ILE A 91 -23.49 -18.65 -6.40
N THR A 92 -24.30 -19.70 -6.57
CA THR A 92 -24.72 -20.59 -5.47
C THR A 92 -23.72 -21.71 -5.19
N ASN A 93 -22.83 -22.01 -6.14
CA ASN A 93 -21.69 -22.90 -5.96
C ASN A 93 -20.40 -22.14 -6.25
N LEU A 94 -19.53 -22.00 -5.25
CA LEU A 94 -18.27 -21.28 -5.40
C LEU A 94 -17.37 -21.88 -6.49
N GLN A 95 -17.52 -23.16 -6.81
CA GLN A 95 -16.76 -23.83 -7.87
C GLN A 95 -17.17 -23.38 -9.29
N ASP A 96 -18.24 -22.59 -9.44
CA ASP A 96 -18.62 -21.98 -10.72
C ASP A 96 -17.78 -20.72 -11.03
N VAL A 97 -16.96 -20.25 -10.09
CA VAL A 97 -16.01 -19.15 -10.30
C VAL A 97 -14.77 -19.69 -11.02
N HIS A 98 -14.88 -19.80 -12.34
CA HIS A 98 -13.88 -20.44 -13.19
C HIS A 98 -12.73 -19.49 -13.58
N TYR A 99 -11.52 -19.99 -13.82
CA TYR A 99 -10.36 -19.14 -14.19
C TYR A 99 -10.60 -18.25 -15.43
N LEU A 100 -11.50 -18.66 -16.32
CA LEU A 100 -11.91 -17.87 -17.49
C LEU A 100 -12.60 -16.54 -17.14
N THR A 101 -13.11 -16.38 -15.92
CA THR A 101 -13.67 -15.13 -15.42
C THR A 101 -12.69 -14.35 -14.54
N ALA A 102 -11.43 -14.81 -14.40
CA ALA A 102 -10.41 -14.06 -13.68
C ALA A 102 -10.22 -12.67 -14.29
N GLY A 103 -10.07 -11.66 -13.42
CA GLY A 103 -10.05 -10.25 -13.80
C GLY A 103 -11.44 -9.60 -13.89
N SER A 104 -12.52 -10.37 -13.80
CA SER A 104 -13.90 -9.84 -13.72
C SER A 104 -14.25 -9.41 -12.29
N THR A 105 -15.12 -8.41 -12.19
CA THR A 105 -15.67 -7.94 -10.91
C THR A 105 -16.87 -8.78 -10.48
N TYR A 106 -16.85 -9.21 -9.23
CA TYR A 106 -17.93 -9.87 -8.52
C TYR A 106 -18.37 -8.98 -7.35
N HIS A 107 -19.59 -9.19 -6.87
CA HIS A 107 -20.13 -8.51 -5.70
C HIS A 107 -20.30 -9.51 -4.56
N VAL A 108 -19.62 -9.27 -3.44
CA VAL A 108 -19.81 -10.02 -2.22
C VAL A 108 -20.81 -9.29 -1.36
N VAL A 109 -21.98 -9.88 -1.18
CA VAL A 109 -23.07 -9.33 -0.37
C VAL A 109 -23.12 -10.07 0.94
N MET A 110 -22.92 -9.34 2.02
CA MET A 110 -22.92 -9.83 3.40
C MET A 110 -24.14 -9.32 4.13
N SER A 111 -24.80 -10.15 4.92
CA SER A 111 -25.89 -9.72 5.80
C SER A 111 -25.49 -9.72 7.28
N HIS A 112 -26.12 -8.84 8.05
CA HIS A 112 -25.96 -8.72 9.50
C HIS A 112 -24.49 -8.60 9.94
N VAL A 113 -23.81 -7.57 9.44
CA VAL A 113 -22.39 -7.34 9.72
C VAL A 113 -22.23 -6.43 10.93
N GLY A 114 -21.52 -6.88 11.94
CA GLY A 114 -21.18 -6.08 13.12
C GLY A 114 -19.87 -5.31 12.95
N LEU A 115 -19.82 -4.08 13.44
CA LEU A 115 -18.59 -3.31 13.64
C LEU A 115 -18.53 -2.82 15.08
N ASN A 116 -17.42 -3.08 15.76
CA ASN A 116 -17.21 -2.69 17.15
C ASN A 116 -16.03 -1.71 17.25
N PHE A 117 -16.34 -0.46 17.58
CA PHE A 117 -15.35 0.61 17.78
C PHE A 117 -14.95 0.77 19.26
N GLY A 118 -15.43 -0.11 20.14
CA GLY A 118 -15.16 -0.14 21.57
C GLY A 118 -16.02 0.81 22.40
N SER A 119 -16.22 0.46 23.68
CA SER A 119 -17.10 1.19 24.60
C SER A 119 -16.68 2.64 24.85
N GLN A 120 -15.41 3.00 24.63
CA GLN A 120 -14.92 4.38 24.67
C GLN A 120 -15.56 5.28 23.59
N ASN A 121 -16.20 4.68 22.60
CA ASN A 121 -16.91 5.34 21.51
C ASN A 121 -18.44 5.18 21.60
N ALA A 122 -18.95 4.74 22.75
CA ALA A 122 -20.37 4.59 23.00
C ALA A 122 -21.18 5.86 22.66
N ASN A 123 -22.35 5.67 22.04
CA ASN A 123 -23.34 6.72 21.73
C ASN A 123 -22.88 7.83 20.78
N LYS A 124 -21.68 7.73 20.18
CA LYS A 124 -21.18 8.73 19.23
C LYS A 124 -21.75 8.53 17.84
N GLU A 125 -21.90 9.62 17.11
CA GLU A 125 -22.23 9.59 15.70
C GLU A 125 -20.95 9.59 14.87
N ILE A 126 -20.88 8.72 13.88
CA ILE A 126 -19.77 8.59 12.94
C ILE A 126 -20.30 8.53 11.51
N THR A 127 -19.54 9.01 10.55
CA THR A 127 -19.86 8.91 9.13
C THR A 127 -19.06 7.76 8.51
N LEU A 128 -19.73 6.63 8.27
CA LEU A 128 -19.13 5.52 7.55
C LEU A 128 -19.14 5.83 6.05
N THR A 129 -18.00 5.70 5.40
CA THR A 129 -17.84 5.90 3.96
C THR A 129 -17.18 4.68 3.31
N MET A 130 -17.88 4.10 2.34
CA MET A 130 -17.43 3.00 1.51
C MET A 130 -16.69 3.52 0.26
N PRO A 131 -15.78 2.72 -0.32
CA PRO A 131 -15.24 2.99 -1.66
C PRO A 131 -16.33 3.16 -2.71
N GLU A 132 -15.98 3.81 -3.83
CA GLU A 132 -16.89 3.93 -4.97
C GLU A 132 -17.30 2.54 -5.50
N GLY A 133 -18.60 2.36 -5.75
CA GLY A 133 -19.18 1.09 -6.19
C GLY A 133 -19.51 0.11 -5.06
N ASP A 134 -19.03 0.34 -3.83
CA ASP A 134 -19.38 -0.43 -2.64
C ASP A 134 -20.51 0.27 -1.87
N PHE A 135 -21.30 -0.49 -1.11
CA PHE A 135 -22.43 0.08 -0.37
C PHE A 135 -22.78 -0.69 0.91
N PHE A 136 -23.60 -0.05 1.75
CA PHE A 136 -24.21 -0.69 2.90
C PHE A 136 -25.66 -0.25 3.10
N GLN A 137 -26.39 -1.07 3.85
CA GLN A 137 -27.73 -0.80 4.36
C GLN A 137 -27.72 -0.88 5.88
N LEU A 138 -28.38 0.06 6.54
CA LEU A 138 -28.61 -0.01 7.98
C LEU A 138 -29.84 -0.84 8.28
N ALA A 139 -29.80 -1.56 9.40
CA ALA A 139 -30.96 -2.31 9.90
C ALA A 139 -32.16 -1.42 10.24
N SER A 140 -31.93 -0.14 10.54
CA SER A 140 -32.99 0.79 10.95
C SER A 140 -33.82 1.35 9.79
N ASN A 141 -33.31 1.37 8.55
CA ASN A 141 -34.01 2.03 7.43
C ASN A 141 -33.87 1.37 6.05
N ASN A 142 -33.13 0.26 5.92
CA ASN A 142 -32.93 -0.52 4.69
C ASN A 142 -32.54 0.28 3.43
N THR A 143 -32.10 1.53 3.58
CA THR A 143 -31.72 2.37 2.44
C THR A 143 -30.27 2.08 2.06
N VAL A 144 -30.05 1.76 0.79
CA VAL A 144 -28.70 1.58 0.20
C VAL A 144 -28.00 2.93 0.12
N THR A 145 -26.77 3.00 0.63
CA THR A 145 -25.90 4.16 0.46
C THR A 145 -24.43 3.73 0.49
N ASN A 146 -23.55 4.55 -0.08
CA ASN A 146 -22.10 4.40 0.07
C ASN A 146 -21.53 5.28 1.20
N SER A 147 -22.26 6.27 1.71
CA SER A 147 -21.82 7.08 2.86
C SER A 147 -23.00 7.55 3.70
N ARG A 148 -22.86 7.50 5.04
CA ARG A 148 -23.90 7.97 5.97
C ARG A 148 -23.40 8.10 7.40
N THR A 149 -23.91 9.13 8.08
CA THR A 149 -23.78 9.31 9.53
C THR A 149 -24.68 8.35 10.29
N ILE A 150 -24.11 7.66 11.28
CA ILE A 150 -24.75 6.61 12.07
C ILE A 150 -24.40 6.80 13.55
N LYS A 151 -25.34 6.46 14.44
CA LYS A 151 -25.08 6.49 15.88
C LYS A 151 -24.66 5.10 16.36
N LEU A 152 -23.53 5.03 17.05
CA LEU A 152 -23.06 3.83 17.73
C LEU A 152 -23.90 3.56 18.98
N ASP A 153 -24.06 2.30 19.35
CA ASP A 153 -24.79 1.91 20.57
C ASP A 153 -24.00 2.21 21.86
N GLN A 154 -24.57 1.82 23.00
CA GLN A 154 -23.94 1.98 24.32
C GLN A 154 -22.59 1.25 24.49
N ASN A 155 -22.26 0.32 23.59
CA ASN A 155 -21.01 -0.41 23.58
C ASN A 155 -20.06 0.08 22.48
N GLY A 156 -20.41 1.16 21.75
CA GLY A 156 -19.63 1.65 20.61
C GLY A 156 -19.74 0.75 19.38
N THR A 157 -20.83 -0.01 19.26
CA THR A 157 -21.06 -1.00 18.19
C THR A 157 -22.16 -0.52 17.25
N VAL A 158 -22.11 -0.99 16.00
CA VAL A 158 -23.19 -0.86 15.02
C VAL A 158 -23.37 -2.19 14.27
N THR A 159 -24.61 -2.49 13.89
CA THR A 159 -24.92 -3.60 12.97
C THR A 159 -25.45 -3.05 11.66
N LEU A 160 -24.82 -3.47 10.56
CA LEU A 160 -25.24 -3.20 9.19
C LEU A 160 -26.10 -4.37 8.71
N ASN A 161 -27.27 -4.09 8.13
CA ASN A 161 -28.15 -5.14 7.63
C ASN A 161 -27.55 -5.83 6.41
N GLN A 162 -26.97 -5.03 5.52
CA GLN A 162 -26.29 -5.51 4.33
C GLN A 162 -25.04 -4.69 4.08
N VAL A 163 -23.99 -5.33 3.59
CA VAL A 163 -22.81 -4.70 3.02
C VAL A 163 -22.52 -5.39 1.70
N ALA A 164 -22.24 -4.62 0.65
CA ALA A 164 -21.81 -5.16 -0.63
C ALA A 164 -20.46 -4.54 -1.01
N ILE A 165 -19.53 -5.42 -1.35
CA ILE A 165 -18.16 -5.06 -1.69
C ILE A 165 -17.82 -5.68 -3.04
N ASN A 166 -17.21 -4.88 -3.90
CA ASN A 166 -16.64 -5.32 -5.16
C ASN A 166 -15.35 -6.11 -4.91
N VAL A 167 -15.23 -7.28 -5.51
CA VAL A 167 -14.02 -8.09 -5.51
C VAL A 167 -13.69 -8.51 -6.93
N THR A 168 -12.42 -8.41 -7.32
CA THR A 168 -11.95 -8.96 -8.59
C THR A 168 -11.57 -10.42 -8.39
N ALA A 169 -12.15 -11.33 -9.18
CA ALA A 169 -11.74 -12.73 -9.16
C ALA A 169 -10.31 -12.88 -9.70
N LYS A 170 -9.49 -13.68 -9.02
CA LYS A 170 -8.09 -13.93 -9.40
C LYS A 170 -7.85 -15.40 -9.69
N ASP A 171 -6.94 -15.68 -10.60
CA ASP A 171 -6.39 -17.00 -10.87
C ASP A 171 -4.93 -17.02 -10.41
N PHE A 172 -4.71 -17.31 -9.13
CA PHE A 172 -3.37 -17.41 -8.56
C PHE A 172 -2.64 -18.71 -8.96
N ALA A 173 -3.35 -19.66 -9.57
CA ALA A 173 -2.73 -20.83 -10.17
C ALA A 173 -2.09 -20.52 -11.53
N ASN A 174 -2.42 -19.37 -12.14
CA ASN A 174 -1.85 -18.94 -13.40
C ASN A 174 -0.38 -18.51 -13.25
N PRO A 175 0.58 -19.23 -13.87
CA PRO A 175 2.00 -18.88 -13.79
C PRO A 175 2.39 -17.67 -14.65
N ALA A 176 1.44 -17.05 -15.35
CA ALA A 176 1.73 -16.00 -16.31
C ALA A 176 2.37 -14.77 -15.64
N VAL A 177 3.41 -14.25 -16.28
CA VAL A 177 4.18 -13.11 -15.80
C VAL A 177 3.96 -11.90 -16.69
N VAL A 178 3.89 -10.71 -16.07
CA VAL A 178 3.92 -9.45 -16.81
C VAL A 178 5.36 -9.11 -17.16
N ALA A 179 5.60 -8.79 -18.42
CA ALA A 179 6.91 -8.41 -18.91
C ALA A 179 6.78 -7.26 -19.92
N TRP A 180 7.76 -6.36 -19.93
CA TRP A 180 7.79 -5.23 -20.85
C TRP A 180 8.51 -5.58 -22.15
N TYR A 181 8.01 -5.03 -23.25
CA TYR A 181 8.54 -5.21 -24.59
C TYR A 181 8.67 -3.86 -25.28
N ASP A 182 9.75 -3.70 -26.04
CA ASP A 182 9.84 -2.66 -27.04
C ASP A 182 8.88 -3.01 -28.20
N ARG A 183 8.04 -2.06 -28.61
CA ARG A 183 6.97 -2.29 -29.60
C ARG A 183 7.49 -2.49 -31.01
N GLU A 184 8.62 -1.87 -31.34
CA GLU A 184 9.23 -1.95 -32.67
C GLU A 184 9.93 -3.28 -32.87
N THR A 185 10.78 -3.64 -31.90
CA THR A 185 11.62 -4.85 -31.98
C THR A 185 10.94 -6.09 -31.43
N ASN A 186 9.87 -5.92 -30.65
CA ASN A 186 9.18 -6.97 -29.92
C ASN A 186 10.07 -7.73 -28.92
N VAL A 187 11.19 -7.13 -28.50
CA VAL A 187 12.16 -7.71 -27.57
C VAL A 187 11.79 -7.34 -26.15
N ASN A 188 11.98 -8.28 -25.22
CA ASN A 188 11.80 -8.02 -23.79
C ASN A 188 12.81 -6.96 -23.31
N VAL A 189 12.32 -5.98 -22.55
CA VAL A 189 13.14 -4.90 -22.00
C VAL A 189 12.96 -4.78 -20.49
N THR A 190 14.03 -4.41 -19.80
CA THR A 190 14.05 -4.14 -18.36
C THR A 190 14.32 -2.67 -18.04
N SER A 191 14.61 -1.86 -19.06
CA SER A 191 14.71 -0.41 -19.00
C SER A 191 14.34 0.19 -20.36
N GLY A 192 13.95 1.46 -20.37
CA GLY A 192 13.62 2.17 -21.59
C GLY A 192 14.24 3.56 -21.67
N ASN A 193 14.33 4.07 -22.88
CA ASN A 193 14.85 5.40 -23.17
C ASN A 193 13.92 6.13 -24.13
N ILE A 194 13.56 7.37 -23.80
CA ILE A 194 12.82 8.28 -24.68
C ILE A 194 13.55 9.61 -24.80
N THR A 195 13.47 10.21 -25.97
CA THR A 195 13.99 11.55 -26.24
C THR A 195 12.84 12.42 -26.74
N LEU A 196 12.66 13.59 -26.14
CA LEU A 196 11.64 14.57 -26.55
C LEU A 196 12.29 15.96 -26.69
N ASP A 197 11.89 16.70 -27.72
CA ASP A 197 12.44 18.03 -28.02
C ASP A 197 12.04 19.06 -26.96
N ALA A 198 12.95 19.91 -26.51
CA ALA A 198 12.73 20.76 -25.33
C ALA A 198 11.58 21.79 -25.44
N GLY A 199 11.02 22.17 -24.28
CA GLY A 199 9.99 23.21 -24.15
C GLY A 199 9.24 23.14 -22.82
N LYS A 200 8.13 23.90 -22.70
CA LYS A 200 7.14 23.67 -21.63
C LYS A 200 6.44 22.36 -21.95
N MET A 201 6.57 21.39 -21.06
CA MET A 201 6.14 20.01 -21.30
C MET A 201 5.03 19.60 -20.34
N ASN A 202 4.20 18.65 -20.75
CA ASN A 202 3.15 18.07 -19.94
C ASN A 202 3.52 16.63 -19.57
N VAL A 203 3.22 16.24 -18.32
CA VAL A 203 3.36 14.87 -17.83
C VAL A 203 2.77 13.83 -18.80
N ALA A 204 1.60 14.10 -19.37
CA ALA A 204 0.92 13.18 -20.28
C ALA A 204 1.73 12.89 -21.56
N GLN A 205 2.56 13.83 -22.03
CA GLN A 205 3.38 13.64 -23.23
C GLN A 205 4.45 12.57 -23.03
N PHE A 206 5.08 12.52 -21.85
CA PHE A 206 6.10 11.51 -21.54
C PHE A 206 5.49 10.12 -21.36
N VAL A 207 4.32 10.05 -20.70
CA VAL A 207 3.57 8.80 -20.54
C VAL A 207 3.16 8.26 -21.91
N ALA A 208 2.57 9.11 -22.77
CA ALA A 208 2.21 8.72 -24.13
C ALA A 208 3.42 8.28 -24.97
N ALA A 209 4.56 8.98 -24.86
CA ALA A 209 5.78 8.60 -25.56
C ALA A 209 6.31 7.23 -25.08
N ALA A 210 6.29 6.97 -23.77
CA ALA A 210 6.66 5.67 -23.22
C ALA A 210 5.69 4.57 -23.66
N GLU A 211 4.38 4.81 -23.61
CA GLU A 211 3.36 3.83 -24.04
C GLU A 211 3.34 3.59 -25.55
N ASN A 212 3.78 4.55 -26.37
CA ASN A 212 3.96 4.39 -27.81
C ASN A 212 5.20 3.57 -28.17
N LYS A 213 6.21 3.54 -27.30
CA LYS A 213 7.46 2.78 -27.53
C LYS A 213 7.47 1.42 -26.84
N TYR A 214 6.82 1.33 -25.68
CA TYR A 214 6.84 0.16 -24.82
C TYR A 214 5.43 -0.38 -24.58
N VAL A 215 5.32 -1.69 -24.42
CA VAL A 215 4.08 -2.38 -24.08
C VAL A 215 4.37 -3.49 -23.09
N ALA A 216 3.54 -3.61 -22.07
CA ALA A 216 3.58 -4.77 -21.19
C ALA A 216 2.64 -5.86 -21.71
N ARG A 217 3.08 -7.11 -21.61
CA ARG A 217 2.28 -8.28 -21.97
C ARG A 217 2.36 -9.31 -20.87
N ASN A 218 1.27 -10.05 -20.72
CA ASN A 218 1.24 -11.23 -19.87
C ASN A 218 1.66 -12.44 -20.73
N ASN A 219 2.92 -12.83 -20.63
CA ASN A 219 3.41 -14.01 -21.33
C ASN A 219 3.24 -15.23 -20.43
N ALA A 220 2.19 -16.01 -20.66
CA ALA A 220 2.25 -17.43 -20.35
C ALA A 220 3.05 -18.08 -21.48
N GLY A 221 4.09 -18.84 -21.17
CA GLY A 221 5.00 -19.48 -22.15
C GLY A 221 4.37 -20.49 -23.11
N ASP A 222 3.04 -20.57 -23.23
CA ASP A 222 2.34 -21.48 -24.12
C ASP A 222 1.36 -20.76 -25.05
N LYS A 223 1.43 -21.11 -26.34
CA LYS A 223 0.52 -20.65 -27.41
C LYS A 223 -0.96 -21.03 -27.17
N HIS A 224 -1.25 -21.83 -26.14
CA HIS A 224 -2.59 -22.21 -25.70
C HIS A 224 -3.12 -21.38 -24.52
N ASN A 225 -2.31 -20.46 -24.00
CA ASN A 225 -2.59 -19.76 -22.74
C ASN A 225 -2.63 -18.24 -22.95
N SER A 226 -3.19 -17.79 -24.09
CA SER A 226 -3.68 -16.42 -24.29
C SER A 226 -4.89 -16.17 -23.39
N GLN A 227 -4.72 -16.33 -22.08
CA GLN A 227 -5.74 -15.92 -21.13
C GLN A 227 -5.72 -14.40 -21.09
N SER A 228 -6.79 -13.83 -21.63
CA SER A 228 -7.04 -12.41 -21.78
C SER A 228 -6.99 -11.70 -20.41
N SER A 229 -5.80 -11.34 -19.94
CA SER A 229 -5.64 -10.40 -18.84
C SER A 229 -5.63 -8.99 -19.41
N THR A 230 -6.45 -8.11 -18.84
CA THR A 230 -6.33 -6.68 -19.10
C THR A 230 -5.12 -6.17 -18.33
N ILE A 231 -4.20 -5.52 -19.03
CA ILE A 231 -3.06 -4.83 -18.43
C ILE A 231 -3.43 -3.38 -18.17
N SER A 232 -3.34 -2.97 -16.91
CA SER A 232 -3.46 -1.56 -16.49
C SER A 232 -2.08 -0.93 -16.31
N TYR A 233 -1.95 0.35 -16.65
CA TYR A 233 -0.71 1.11 -16.50
C TYR A 233 -0.84 2.20 -15.43
N SER A 234 0.26 2.43 -14.71
CA SER A 234 0.45 3.58 -13.83
C SER A 234 1.90 4.05 -13.91
N ASN A 235 2.21 5.22 -13.35
CA ASN A 235 3.56 5.77 -13.33
C ASN A 235 3.79 6.70 -12.14
N ASN A 236 5.07 6.99 -11.84
CA ASN A 236 5.49 7.86 -10.74
C ASN A 236 6.15 9.17 -11.21
N ILE A 237 5.85 9.63 -12.43
CA ILE A 237 6.58 10.75 -13.04
C ILE A 237 6.48 12.05 -12.22
N LYS A 238 5.33 12.29 -11.58
CA LYS A 238 5.13 13.50 -10.76
C LYS A 238 6.03 13.45 -9.53
N GLU A 239 6.13 12.29 -8.91
CA GLU A 239 6.99 12.02 -7.75
C GLU A 239 8.47 12.13 -8.14
N ALA A 240 8.86 11.58 -9.29
CA ALA A 240 10.22 11.66 -9.82
C ALA A 240 10.66 13.11 -10.08
N LEU A 241 9.80 13.91 -10.74
CA LEU A 241 10.07 15.33 -11.01
C LEU A 241 10.12 16.16 -9.72
N LYS A 242 9.18 15.93 -8.78
CA LYS A 242 9.20 16.58 -7.46
C LYS A 242 10.46 16.24 -6.67
N ALA A 243 10.95 15.01 -6.74
CA ALA A 243 12.20 14.60 -6.08
C ALA A 243 13.43 15.36 -6.60
N MET A 244 13.32 15.92 -7.82
CA MET A 244 14.29 16.80 -8.47
C MET A 244 14.02 18.30 -8.24
N ASN A 245 13.09 18.66 -7.36
CA ASN A 245 12.63 20.03 -7.14
C ASN A 245 12.08 20.71 -8.40
N ILE A 246 11.36 19.94 -9.23
CA ILE A 246 10.67 20.46 -10.41
C ILE A 246 9.19 20.63 -10.07
N ASP A 247 8.74 21.87 -10.11
CA ASP A 247 7.34 22.21 -9.90
C ASP A 247 6.50 21.84 -11.12
N ILE A 248 5.34 21.26 -10.83
CA ILE A 248 4.33 20.87 -11.83
C ILE A 248 3.07 21.67 -11.52
N ASP A 249 2.54 22.36 -12.53
CA ASP A 249 1.30 23.09 -12.37
C ASP A 249 0.08 22.17 -12.25
N ALA A 250 -1.08 22.73 -11.88
CA ALA A 250 -2.31 21.96 -11.70
C ALA A 250 -2.76 21.21 -12.97
N ASN A 251 -2.35 21.69 -14.14
CA ASN A 251 -2.67 21.11 -15.44
C ASN A 251 -1.61 20.10 -15.92
N GLY A 252 -0.59 19.82 -15.10
CA GLY A 252 0.46 18.85 -15.39
C GLY A 252 1.63 19.38 -16.20
N TRP A 253 1.76 20.70 -16.38
CA TRP A 253 2.88 21.29 -17.12
C TRP A 253 4.07 21.62 -16.22
N PHE A 254 5.27 21.51 -16.79
CA PHE A 254 6.54 21.82 -16.13
C PHE A 254 7.63 22.20 -17.14
N VAL A 255 8.73 22.74 -16.63
CA VAL A 255 9.96 22.96 -17.40
C VAL A 255 10.83 21.72 -17.25
N ALA A 256 11.01 20.97 -18.35
CA ALA A 256 11.70 19.69 -18.29
C ALA A 256 13.21 19.83 -17.98
N PRO A 257 13.78 18.95 -17.15
CA PRO A 257 15.23 18.90 -16.95
C PRO A 257 15.90 18.29 -18.18
N LYS A 258 17.23 18.46 -18.33
CA LYS A 258 17.99 17.78 -19.40
C LYS A 258 17.80 16.27 -19.41
N SER A 259 17.70 15.67 -18.23
CA SER A 259 17.36 14.27 -18.10
C SER A 259 16.68 13.98 -16.77
N PHE A 260 15.82 12.99 -16.76
CA PHE A 260 15.22 12.42 -15.56
C PHE A 260 14.78 10.99 -15.84
N THR A 261 14.57 10.20 -14.78
CA THR A 261 14.03 8.85 -14.88
C THR A 261 12.72 8.78 -14.12
N PHE A 262 11.72 8.15 -14.73
CA PHE A 262 10.48 7.76 -14.05
C PHE A 262 10.21 6.28 -14.28
N GLU A 263 9.30 5.69 -13.53
CA GLU A 263 8.95 4.28 -13.59
C GLU A 263 7.51 4.14 -14.12
N MET A 264 7.36 3.34 -15.18
CA MET A 264 6.07 2.80 -15.60
C MET A 264 5.81 1.49 -14.85
N THR A 265 4.59 1.28 -14.36
CA THR A 265 4.16 0.03 -13.75
C THR A 265 3.01 -0.55 -14.57
N ALA A 266 3.11 -1.83 -14.90
CA ALA A 266 2.06 -2.59 -15.55
C ALA A 266 1.58 -3.70 -14.61
N SER A 267 0.27 -3.88 -14.49
CA SER A 267 -0.34 -4.90 -13.63
C SER A 267 -1.40 -5.68 -14.39
N ALA A 268 -1.40 -7.00 -14.24
CA ALA A 268 -2.41 -7.90 -14.79
C ALA A 268 -3.58 -8.03 -13.81
N ASN A 269 -4.79 -7.85 -14.31
CA ASN A 269 -6.00 -7.91 -13.49
C ASN A 269 -6.37 -9.33 -13.03
N ASN A 270 -5.85 -10.38 -13.66
CA ASN A 270 -6.26 -11.76 -13.41
C ASN A 270 -5.44 -12.49 -12.34
N ASN A 271 -4.16 -12.15 -12.13
CA ASN A 271 -3.30 -12.88 -11.17
C ASN A 271 -2.36 -11.97 -10.34
N ASP A 272 -2.59 -10.66 -10.37
CA ASP A 272 -1.78 -9.63 -9.68
C ASP A 272 -0.29 -9.61 -10.07
N ALA A 273 0.09 -10.30 -11.16
CA ALA A 273 1.41 -10.16 -11.74
C ALA A 273 1.62 -8.69 -12.15
N SER A 274 2.78 -8.14 -11.81
CA SER A 274 3.14 -6.77 -12.16
C SER A 274 4.60 -6.67 -12.54
N ALA A 275 4.92 -5.68 -13.37
CA ALA A 275 6.28 -5.37 -13.79
C ALA A 275 6.50 -3.88 -13.88
N LYS A 276 7.70 -3.47 -13.53
CA LYS A 276 8.16 -2.08 -13.56
C LYS A 276 9.14 -1.89 -14.71
N LEU A 277 9.08 -0.72 -15.34
CA LEU A 277 10.00 -0.31 -16.39
C LEU A 277 10.51 1.09 -16.07
N PRO A 278 11.77 1.24 -15.62
CA PRO A 278 12.41 2.54 -15.51
C PRO A 278 12.63 3.10 -16.93
N ILE A 279 12.13 4.31 -17.16
CA ILE A 279 12.26 5.07 -18.39
C ILE A 279 13.16 6.27 -18.12
N THR A 280 14.33 6.28 -18.75
CA THR A 280 15.19 7.47 -18.78
C THR A 280 14.76 8.37 -19.93
N VAL A 281 14.49 9.62 -19.58
CA VAL A 281 14.12 10.68 -20.50
C VAL A 281 15.32 11.55 -20.76
N THR A 282 15.58 11.85 -22.02
CA THR A 282 16.55 12.87 -22.44
C THR A 282 15.82 14.01 -23.13
N VAL A 283 16.13 15.25 -22.75
CA VAL A 283 15.59 16.47 -23.34
C VAL A 283 16.78 17.31 -23.80
N PRO A 284 17.15 17.29 -25.09
CA PRO A 284 18.41 17.85 -25.60
C PRO A 284 18.68 19.32 -25.23
N ASN A 285 17.63 20.13 -25.01
CA ASN A 285 17.75 21.51 -24.51
C ASN A 285 16.97 21.74 -23.19
N GLY A 286 16.84 20.70 -22.37
CA GLY A 286 16.19 20.80 -21.06
C GLY A 286 16.96 21.70 -20.10
N LYS A 287 16.31 22.11 -19.02
CA LYS A 287 16.93 22.93 -17.96
C LYS A 287 18.00 22.10 -17.24
N ASP A 288 19.15 22.70 -16.97
CA ASP A 288 20.09 22.13 -16.01
C ASP A 288 19.46 22.16 -14.62
N VAL A 289 19.25 20.98 -14.06
CA VAL A 289 18.76 20.83 -12.69
C VAL A 289 19.95 20.42 -11.84
N THR A 290 20.61 21.40 -11.27
CA THR A 290 21.49 21.20 -10.12
C THR A 290 20.61 20.92 -8.92
N LEU A 291 20.60 19.67 -8.46
CA LEU A 291 20.05 19.34 -7.14
C LEU A 291 20.79 20.21 -6.12
N ALA A 292 20.05 21.01 -5.36
CA ALA A 292 20.63 21.75 -4.25
C ALA A 292 21.16 20.73 -3.23
N THR A 293 22.46 20.47 -3.25
CA THR A 293 23.12 19.64 -2.25
C THR A 293 23.35 20.50 -1.01
N VAL A 294 22.91 20.04 0.15
CA VAL A 294 23.28 20.67 1.42
C VAL A 294 24.80 20.58 1.56
N PRO A 295 25.52 21.70 1.76
CA PRO A 295 26.95 21.65 2.01
C PRO A 295 27.25 20.70 3.17
N SER A 296 28.15 19.75 2.92
CA SER A 296 28.43 18.67 3.85
C SER A 296 29.90 18.33 3.89
N GLN A 297 30.32 17.73 5.00
CA GLN A 297 31.66 17.24 5.24
C GLN A 297 31.62 15.81 5.77
N SER A 298 32.67 15.07 5.43
CA SER A 298 32.89 13.73 5.96
C SER A 298 33.60 13.81 7.30
N LYS A 299 33.06 13.16 8.33
CA LYS A 299 33.61 13.16 9.68
C LYS A 299 33.71 11.73 10.21
N THR A 300 34.80 11.44 10.93
CA THR A 300 34.98 10.15 11.61
C THR A 300 34.32 10.18 12.98
N ILE A 301 33.55 9.16 13.29
CA ILE A 301 32.96 8.97 14.62
C ILE A 301 34.04 8.51 15.60
N MET A 302 34.17 9.19 16.73
CA MET A 302 35.20 8.90 17.74
C MET A 302 34.64 8.01 18.87
N HIS A 303 33.34 8.09 19.13
CA HIS A 303 32.62 7.26 20.10
C HIS A 303 31.31 6.73 19.52
N ASN A 304 30.87 5.53 19.91
CA ASN A 304 29.60 4.98 19.45
C ASN A 304 28.47 6.03 19.59
N ALA A 305 27.84 6.38 18.48
CA ALA A 305 26.92 7.50 18.39
C ALA A 305 25.51 7.02 18.05
N TYR A 306 24.52 7.52 18.77
CA TYR A 306 23.11 7.31 18.44
C TYR A 306 22.57 8.49 17.62
N PHE A 307 21.47 8.24 16.90
CA PHE A 307 20.74 9.27 16.19
C PHE A 307 19.67 9.91 17.07
N TYR A 308 19.50 11.22 16.91
CA TYR A 308 18.50 12.03 17.59
C TYR A 308 17.64 12.78 16.58
N ASP A 309 16.45 13.21 16.99
CA ASP A 309 15.61 14.15 16.27
C ASP A 309 15.93 15.60 16.68
N LYS A 310 15.25 16.56 16.05
CA LYS A 310 15.37 18.00 16.34
C LYS A 310 15.00 18.39 17.78
N ASP A 311 14.27 17.55 18.49
CA ASP A 311 13.84 17.75 19.88
C ASP A 311 14.78 17.03 20.87
N ALA A 312 15.94 16.58 20.38
CA ALA A 312 16.97 15.83 21.09
C ALA A 312 16.50 14.49 21.69
N LYS A 313 15.47 13.87 21.11
CA LYS A 313 15.03 12.52 21.47
C LYS A 313 15.69 11.49 20.57
N ARG A 314 16.07 10.35 21.15
CA ARG A 314 16.71 9.27 20.40
C ARG A 314 15.75 8.67 19.37
N VAL A 315 16.23 8.52 18.14
CA VAL A 315 15.46 7.95 17.02
C VAL A 315 15.97 6.54 16.73
N GLY A 316 15.09 5.55 16.92
CA GLY A 316 15.38 4.15 16.62
C GLY A 316 16.43 3.50 17.55
N THR A 317 16.87 2.30 17.15
CA THR A 317 17.87 1.50 17.88
C THR A 317 19.26 1.54 17.25
N ASP A 318 19.36 2.03 16.02
CA ASP A 318 20.60 2.08 15.25
C ASP A 318 21.64 3.04 15.85
N LYS A 319 22.91 2.76 15.55
CA LYS A 319 24.05 3.55 15.99
C LYS A 319 25.15 3.53 14.95
N VAL A 320 25.92 4.61 14.88
CA VAL A 320 27.18 4.62 14.14
C VAL A 320 28.28 4.16 15.09
N THR A 321 28.95 3.07 14.74
CA THR A 321 30.05 2.54 15.55
C THR A 321 31.30 3.42 15.42
N ARG A 322 32.10 3.45 16.50
CA ARG A 322 33.37 4.18 16.53
C ARG A 322 34.25 3.84 15.31
N TYR A 323 35.01 4.83 14.86
CA TYR A 323 35.94 4.81 13.73
C TYR A 323 35.32 4.60 12.35
N ASN A 324 33.99 4.57 12.25
CA ASN A 324 33.32 4.71 10.97
C ASN A 324 33.13 6.18 10.60
N THR A 325 32.96 6.41 9.30
CA THR A 325 32.75 7.73 8.74
C THR A 325 31.26 8.01 8.55
N VAL A 326 30.85 9.25 8.81
CA VAL A 326 29.50 9.76 8.53
C VAL A 326 29.61 11.05 7.73
N THR A 327 28.65 11.30 6.85
CA THR A 327 28.53 12.59 6.16
C THR A 327 27.56 13.47 6.94
N VAL A 328 28.00 14.68 7.27
CA VAL A 328 27.25 15.61 8.12
C VAL A 328 27.27 17.03 7.58
N ALA A 329 26.39 17.89 8.08
CA ALA A 329 26.37 19.30 7.75
C ALA A 329 27.71 20.00 8.09
N MET A 330 28.01 21.10 7.39
CA MET A 330 29.23 21.88 7.64
C MET A 330 29.32 22.44 9.07
N ASN A 331 28.18 22.75 9.69
CA ASN A 331 28.11 23.38 11.00
C ASN A 331 27.26 22.56 11.97
N THR A 332 27.54 22.69 13.27
CA THR A 332 26.70 22.13 14.32
C THR A 332 25.48 23.02 14.59
N THR A 333 24.37 22.41 15.02
CA THR A 333 23.18 23.10 15.53
C THR A 333 23.00 22.79 17.01
N LYS A 334 22.67 23.80 17.81
CA LYS A 334 22.35 23.63 19.23
C LYS A 334 20.87 23.29 19.37
N LEU A 335 20.56 22.10 19.89
CA LEU A 335 19.18 21.65 20.08
C LEU A 335 18.61 22.18 21.40
N ALA A 336 17.31 21.93 21.64
CA ALA A 336 16.57 22.45 22.80
C ALA A 336 17.17 22.07 24.17
N ASN A 337 17.94 20.97 24.23
CA ASN A 337 18.67 20.55 25.43
C ASN A 337 19.99 21.31 25.66
N GLY A 338 20.33 22.27 24.80
CA GLY A 338 21.55 23.06 24.91
C GLY A 338 22.82 22.35 24.43
N ILE A 339 22.74 21.16 23.86
CA ILE A 339 23.89 20.40 23.33
C ILE A 339 24.00 20.63 21.81
N SER A 340 25.23 20.65 21.31
CA SER A 340 25.53 20.81 19.88
C SER A 340 25.51 19.46 19.14
N TYR A 341 24.86 19.44 17.98
CA TYR A 341 24.74 18.26 17.14
C TYR A 341 25.10 18.59 15.70
N TYR A 342 25.60 17.61 14.96
CA TYR A 342 25.64 17.66 13.51
C TYR A 342 24.38 17.00 12.93
N GLU A 343 23.79 17.62 11.92
CA GLU A 343 22.78 16.95 11.11
C GLU A 343 23.43 15.99 10.13
N VAL A 344 22.90 14.77 10.03
CA VAL A 344 23.37 13.75 9.11
C VAL A 344 22.85 14.06 7.71
N ILE A 345 23.76 14.05 6.74
CA ILE A 345 23.47 14.30 5.34
C ILE A 345 23.63 12.99 4.56
N GLU A 346 22.59 12.58 3.86
CA GLU A 346 22.61 11.40 2.99
C GLU A 346 22.16 11.80 1.60
N ASN A 347 22.91 11.40 0.57
CA ASN A 347 22.63 11.73 -0.83
C ASN A 347 22.42 13.24 -1.07
N GLY A 348 23.20 14.08 -0.36
CA GLY A 348 23.13 15.54 -0.45
C GLY A 348 21.91 16.18 0.21
N LYS A 349 21.11 15.42 0.97
CA LYS A 349 19.91 15.90 1.66
C LYS A 349 20.05 15.76 3.18
N ALA A 350 19.53 16.77 3.88
CA ALA A 350 19.33 16.74 5.33
C ALA A 350 18.35 15.62 5.70
N THR A 351 18.74 14.76 6.63
CA THR A 351 17.93 13.59 7.01
C THR A 351 16.96 13.88 8.16
N GLY A 352 17.09 15.03 8.84
CA GLY A 352 16.41 15.28 10.12
C GLY A 352 16.92 14.42 11.28
N LYS A 353 18.00 13.65 11.07
CA LYS A 353 18.70 12.89 12.11
C LYS A 353 19.96 13.64 12.53
N TYR A 354 20.23 13.62 13.81
CA TYR A 354 21.32 14.36 14.43
C TYR A 354 22.25 13.44 15.21
N ILE A 355 23.56 13.72 15.19
CA ILE A 355 24.58 13.07 16.01
C ILE A 355 25.21 14.12 16.91
N ASN A 356 25.37 13.80 18.20
CA ASN A 356 26.00 14.71 19.15
C ASN A 356 27.46 14.99 18.71
N ALA A 357 27.82 16.28 18.63
CA ALA A 357 29.12 16.72 18.18
C ALA A 357 30.27 16.12 19.01
N ASP A 358 30.10 15.88 20.31
CA ASP A 358 31.13 15.28 21.16
C ASP A 358 31.47 13.83 20.78
N ASN A 359 30.54 13.12 20.13
CA ASN A 359 30.82 11.78 19.61
C ASN A 359 31.65 11.80 18.31
N ILE A 360 31.75 12.97 17.67
CA ILE A 360 32.47 13.19 16.41
C ILE A 360 33.78 13.94 16.65
N ASP A 361 33.73 15.08 17.33
CA ASP A 361 34.87 15.97 17.57
C ASP A 361 35.63 15.61 18.88
N GLY A 362 35.18 14.56 19.59
CA GLY A 362 35.86 14.02 20.76
C GLY A 362 37.22 13.39 20.46
N THR A 363 38.03 13.14 21.49
CA THR A 363 39.37 12.54 21.32
C THR A 363 39.32 11.02 21.24
N LYS A 364 40.32 10.43 20.57
CA LYS A 364 40.47 8.97 20.47
C LYS A 364 40.63 8.38 21.88
N ARG A 365 39.76 7.43 22.25
CA ARG A 365 39.98 6.61 23.44
C ARG A 365 41.03 5.57 23.11
N THR A 366 42.20 5.69 23.74
CA THR A 366 43.28 4.70 23.75
C THR A 366 42.84 3.41 24.42
#